data_AF-A0A6B2GFI8-F1
#
_entry.id   AF-A0A6B2GFI8-F1
#
_cell.length_a   1.000
_cell.length_b   1.000
_cell.length_c   1.000
_cell.angle_alpha   90.00
_cell.angle_beta   90.00
_cell.angle_gamma   90.00
#
_symmetry.space_group_name_H-M   'P 1'
#
loop_
_entity.id
_entity.type
_entity.pdbx_description
1 polymer ?
#
loop_
_entity_poly.entity_id
_entity_poly.type
_entity_poly.pdbx_seq_one_letter_code
_entity_poly.pdbx_strand_id
1 'polypeptide(L)'
;MSLVSAKEIAKVLNISKFGLFGNAIGWIILNALGLSKLNSVYDKTKHLKKEAFLKKLIDEFQIKFEIPDEDLKRIPKTGPFITVSNHPLGGIDGILLLKLLGTERPDFKILGNFILLKIEPLKDFVLPVNPFENRKAASSSFTGLKQALKHVNEGNALGVFPAGEVSTYDADMIIQDKP
;
A
#
# COMPACT_ATOMS: atom_id res chain seq x y z
N MET A 1 6.64 -8.81 15.67
CA MET A 1 7.72 -8.11 14.93
C MET A 1 7.05 -6.88 14.38
N SER A 2 7.41 -5.71 14.89
CA SER A 2 6.82 -4.44 14.48
C SER A 2 7.24 -4.08 13.04
N LEU A 3 6.35 -3.47 12.28
CA LEU A 3 6.67 -2.87 10.98
C LEU A 3 7.65 -1.69 11.12
N VAL A 4 7.50 -0.93 12.20
CA VAL A 4 8.35 0.22 12.54
C VAL A 4 8.63 0.23 14.03
N SER A 5 9.89 0.38 14.43
CA SER A 5 10.30 0.44 15.84
C SER A 5 10.69 1.85 16.30
N ALA A 6 10.58 2.13 17.60
CA ALA A 6 10.99 3.41 18.18
C ALA A 6 12.49 3.69 17.94
N LYS A 7 13.32 2.65 17.91
CA LYS A 7 14.76 2.74 17.63
C LYS A 7 15.02 3.16 16.18
N GLU A 8 14.25 2.65 15.22
CA GLU A 8 14.33 3.08 13.81
C GLU A 8 13.90 4.54 13.65
N ILE A 9 12.80 4.96 14.29
CA ILE A 9 12.36 6.36 14.31
C ILE A 9 13.45 7.26 14.90
N ALA A 10 14.00 6.89 16.06
CA ALA A 10 15.06 7.65 16.72
C ALA A 10 16.32 7.75 15.87
N LYS A 11 16.65 6.70 15.12
CA LYS A 11 17.78 6.68 14.18
C LYS A 11 17.53 7.58 12.97
N VAL A 12 16.35 7.52 12.36
CA VAL A 12 15.98 8.33 11.18
C VAL A 12 15.97 9.82 11.52
N LEU A 13 15.52 10.19 12.72
CA LEU A 13 15.50 11.57 13.21
C LEU A 13 16.83 12.02 13.82
N ASN A 14 17.86 11.17 13.79
CA ASN A 14 19.19 11.46 14.34
C ASN A 14 19.20 11.88 15.84
N ILE A 15 18.21 11.39 16.59
CA ILE A 15 18.05 11.61 18.05
C ILE A 15 18.53 10.40 18.87
N SER A 16 18.87 9.29 18.21
CA SER A 16 19.47 8.11 18.86
C SER A 16 20.79 8.41 19.59
N LYS A 17 21.46 9.51 19.25
CA LYS A 17 22.66 10.03 19.94
C LYS A 17 22.42 10.38 21.41
N PHE A 18 21.17 10.60 21.83
CA PHE A 18 20.79 10.88 23.21
C PHE A 18 20.48 9.61 24.02
N GLY A 19 20.86 8.43 23.52
CA GLY A 19 20.71 7.15 24.22
C GLY A 19 19.27 6.85 24.61
N LEU A 20 19.03 6.59 25.90
CA LEU A 20 17.71 6.25 26.44
C LEU A 20 16.66 7.34 26.20
N PHE A 21 17.06 8.61 26.25
CA PHE A 21 16.17 9.74 26.01
C PHE A 21 15.72 9.81 24.54
N GLY A 22 16.62 9.49 23.61
CA GLY A 22 16.31 9.41 22.18
C GLY A 22 15.28 8.31 21.87
N ASN A 23 15.37 7.16 22.55
CA ASN A 23 14.40 6.07 22.40
C ASN A 23 13.02 6.45 22.97
N ALA A 24 12.97 7.17 24.09
CA ALA A 24 11.72 7.67 24.67
C ALA A 24 11.01 8.63 23.72
N ILE A 25 11.74 9.59 23.13
CA ILE A 25 11.19 10.50 22.10
C ILE A 25 10.70 9.70 20.89
N GLY A 26 11.47 8.72 20.41
CA GLY A 26 11.07 7.85 19.31
C GLY A 26 9.75 7.11 19.59
N TRP A 27 9.54 6.64 20.82
CA TRP A 27 8.28 6.02 21.23
C TRP A 27 7.12 7.02 21.25
N ILE A 28 7.33 8.24 21.76
CA ILE A 28 6.30 9.30 21.74
C ILE A 28 5.85 9.56 20.30
N ILE A 29 6.80 9.75 19.38
CA ILE A 29 6.51 10.01 17.97
C ILE A 29 5.75 8.84 17.33
N LEU A 30 6.16 7.61 17.64
CA LEU A 30 5.53 6.40 17.11
C LEU A 30 4.05 6.31 17.54
N ASN A 31 3.72 6.72 18.77
CA ASN A 31 2.32 6.79 19.22
C ASN A 31 1.56 7.96 18.60
N ALA A 32 2.16 9.16 18.58
CA ALA A 32 1.53 10.36 18.05
C ALA A 32 1.16 10.25 16.57
N LEU A 33 2.00 9.58 15.77
CA LEU A 33 1.75 9.30 14.35
C LEU A 33 0.84 8.08 14.10
N GLY A 34 0.33 7.44 15.16
CA GLY A 34 -0.50 6.23 15.03
C GLY A 34 0.26 4.97 14.57
N LEU A 35 1.59 5.01 14.46
CA LEU A 35 2.41 3.86 14.04
C LEU A 35 2.35 2.72 15.07
N SER A 36 2.09 3.01 16.35
CA SER A 36 1.84 1.99 17.37
C SER A 36 0.59 1.18 17.05
N LYS A 37 -0.46 1.87 16.59
CA LYS A 37 -1.72 1.23 16.18
C LYS A 37 -1.49 0.38 14.94
N LEU A 38 -0.73 0.88 13.97
CA LEU A 38 -0.36 0.11 12.77
C LEU A 38 0.40 -1.18 13.12
N ASN A 39 1.38 -1.09 14.03
CA ASN A 39 2.11 -2.26 14.52
C ASN A 39 1.19 -3.27 15.21
N SER A 40 0.28 -2.78 16.07
CA SER A 40 -0.68 -3.63 16.78
C SER A 40 -1.60 -4.36 15.80
N VAL A 41 -2.12 -3.66 14.79
CA VAL A 41 -2.94 -4.26 13.73
C VAL A 41 -2.12 -5.30 12.97
N TYR A 42 -0.89 -4.96 12.56
CA TYR A 42 -0.03 -5.91 11.84
C TYR A 42 0.27 -7.18 12.65
N ASP A 43 0.60 -7.07 13.94
CA ASP A 43 0.87 -8.25 14.76
C ASP A 43 -0.37 -9.16 14.88
N LYS A 44 -1.58 -8.60 14.86
CA LYS A 44 -2.84 -9.36 14.81
C LYS A 44 -3.14 -9.96 13.44
N THR A 45 -2.64 -9.41 12.34
CA THR A 45 -3.06 -9.80 10.98
C THR A 45 -1.99 -10.52 10.16
N LYS A 46 -0.71 -10.39 10.48
CA LYS A 46 0.42 -10.93 9.70
C LYS A 46 0.41 -12.44 9.44
N HIS A 47 -0.35 -13.21 10.23
CA HIS A 47 -0.50 -14.66 10.07
C HIS A 47 -1.61 -15.04 9.09
N LEU A 48 -2.51 -14.10 8.78
CA LEU A 48 -3.57 -14.27 7.81
C LEU A 48 -3.00 -14.17 6.39
N LYS A 49 -3.69 -14.79 5.45
CA LYS A 49 -3.28 -14.82 4.04
C LYS A 49 -4.38 -14.27 3.15
N LYS A 50 -3.95 -13.68 2.04
CA LYS A 50 -4.79 -13.25 0.92
C LYS A 50 -6.05 -12.49 1.37
N GLU A 51 -7.22 -12.97 0.98
CA GLU A 51 -8.51 -12.33 1.27
C GLU A 51 -8.79 -12.19 2.76
N ALA A 52 -8.46 -13.19 3.58
CA ALA A 52 -8.68 -13.12 5.02
C ALA A 52 -7.86 -11.97 5.66
N PHE A 53 -6.65 -11.74 5.16
CA PHE A 53 -5.83 -10.61 5.57
C PHE A 53 -6.48 -9.26 5.18
N LEU A 54 -6.88 -9.10 3.91
CA LEU A 54 -7.51 -7.86 3.42
C LEU A 54 -8.82 -7.56 4.16
N LYS A 55 -9.68 -8.56 4.33
CA LYS A 55 -10.93 -8.41 5.10
C LYS A 55 -10.64 -7.98 6.53
N LYS A 56 -9.68 -8.62 7.20
CA LYS A 56 -9.36 -8.28 8.59
C LYS A 56 -8.76 -6.86 8.71
N LEU A 57 -8.01 -6.38 7.72
CA LEU A 57 -7.53 -5.00 7.70
C LEU A 57 -8.70 -4.00 7.60
N ILE A 58 -9.65 -4.24 6.69
CA ILE A 58 -10.86 -3.43 6.55
C ILE A 58 -11.62 -3.36 7.90
N ASP A 59 -11.77 -4.50 8.56
CA ASP A 59 -12.43 -4.60 9.86
C ASP A 59 -11.65 -3.86 10.98
N GLU A 60 -10.32 -4.03 11.10
CA GLU A 60 -9.51 -3.39 12.15
C GLU A 60 -9.38 -1.87 11.98
N PHE A 61 -9.41 -1.38 10.74
CA PHE A 61 -9.40 0.06 10.42
C PHE A 61 -10.80 0.66 10.31
N GLN A 62 -11.85 -0.14 10.50
CA GLN A 62 -13.25 0.29 10.44
C GLN A 62 -13.59 1.00 9.12
N ILE A 63 -13.01 0.52 8.02
CA ILE A 63 -13.20 1.10 6.69
C ILE A 63 -14.61 0.76 6.22
N LYS A 64 -15.40 1.79 5.91
CA LYS A 64 -16.71 1.67 5.28
C LYS A 64 -16.63 2.15 3.84
N PHE A 65 -17.20 1.39 2.93
CA PHE A 65 -17.25 1.71 1.51
C PHE A 65 -18.54 1.16 0.92
N GLU A 66 -19.01 1.78 -0.16
CA GLU A 66 -20.21 1.38 -0.89
C GLU A 66 -19.86 1.29 -2.37
N ILE A 67 -20.29 0.21 -3.01
CA ILE A 67 -20.08 -0.02 -4.43
C ILE A 67 -21.36 -0.62 -4.99
N PRO A 68 -21.88 -0.10 -6.11
CA PRO A 68 -23.02 -0.71 -6.78
C PRO A 68 -22.70 -2.13 -7.25
N ASP A 69 -23.56 -3.09 -6.93
CA ASP A 69 -23.40 -4.49 -7.36
C ASP A 69 -23.31 -4.64 -8.89
N GLU A 70 -23.95 -3.74 -9.62
CA GLU A 70 -23.89 -3.67 -11.09
C GLU A 70 -22.48 -3.39 -11.61
N ASP A 71 -21.69 -2.59 -10.88
CA ASP A 71 -20.31 -2.27 -11.27
C ASP A 71 -19.37 -3.45 -11.01
N LEU A 72 -19.57 -4.19 -9.92
CA LEU A 72 -18.79 -5.41 -9.65
C LEU A 72 -19.00 -6.49 -10.72
N LYS A 73 -20.22 -6.58 -11.29
CA LYS A 73 -20.52 -7.50 -12.39
C LYS A 73 -19.78 -7.16 -13.69
N ARG A 74 -19.32 -5.91 -13.87
CA ARG A 74 -18.57 -5.47 -15.05
C ARG A 74 -17.11 -5.92 -15.04
N ILE A 75 -16.60 -6.42 -13.90
CA ILE A 75 -15.21 -6.88 -13.80
C ILE A 75 -15.01 -8.11 -14.72
N PRO A 76 -14.09 -8.06 -15.70
CA PRO A 76 -13.82 -9.19 -16.57
C PRO A 76 -13.30 -10.41 -15.78
N LYS A 77 -14.00 -11.54 -15.89
CA LYS A 77 -13.65 -12.78 -15.17
C LYS A 77 -12.42 -13.48 -15.74
N THR A 78 -12.13 -13.25 -17.02
CA THR A 78 -11.02 -13.88 -17.75
C THR A 78 -10.33 -12.86 -18.64
N GLY A 79 -9.07 -13.14 -18.98
CA GLY A 79 -8.26 -12.28 -19.84
C GLY A 79 -7.64 -11.11 -19.09
N PRO A 80 -6.62 -10.47 -19.68
CA PRO A 80 -5.90 -9.39 -19.03
C PRO A 80 -6.71 -8.08 -19.09
N PHE A 81 -6.60 -7.28 -18.03
CA PHE A 81 -7.03 -5.90 -18.03
C PHE A 81 -6.20 -5.09 -17.04
N ILE A 82 -6.23 -3.76 -17.21
CA ILE A 82 -5.58 -2.82 -16.30
C ILE A 82 -6.66 -1.91 -15.70
N THR A 83 -6.75 -1.84 -14.37
CA THR A 83 -7.58 -0.82 -13.70
C THR A 83 -6.77 0.45 -13.54
N VAL A 84 -7.38 1.58 -13.87
CA VAL A 84 -6.81 2.90 -13.67
C VAL A 84 -7.63 3.60 -12.60
N SER A 85 -6.99 4.03 -11.51
CA SER A 85 -7.67 4.65 -10.37
C SER A 85 -6.87 5.82 -9.82
N ASN A 86 -7.56 6.80 -9.25
CA ASN A 86 -6.95 7.83 -8.41
C ASN A 86 -6.52 7.24 -7.05
N HIS A 87 -5.72 7.97 -6.27
CA HIS A 87 -5.12 7.47 -5.03
C HIS A 87 -5.15 8.46 -3.85
N PRO A 88 -6.33 8.96 -3.45
CA PRO A 88 -6.43 10.06 -2.49
C PRO A 88 -6.11 9.72 -1.03
N LEU A 89 -6.33 8.49 -0.60
CA LEU A 89 -6.11 8.04 0.78
C LEU A 89 -4.89 7.14 0.92
N GLY A 90 -4.24 6.80 -0.18
CA GLY A 90 -3.04 5.99 -0.19
C GLY A 90 -3.32 4.54 0.16
N GLY A 91 -2.72 4.05 1.26
CA GLY A 91 -2.78 2.64 1.64
C GLY A 91 -4.19 2.05 1.71
N ILE A 92 -5.19 2.86 2.09
CA ILE A 92 -6.61 2.44 2.14
C ILE A 92 -7.15 2.13 0.74
N ASP A 93 -6.87 2.98 -0.25
CA ASP A 93 -7.32 2.78 -1.63
C ASP A 93 -6.75 1.49 -2.21
N GLY A 94 -5.47 1.23 -1.94
CA GLY A 94 -4.81 -0.01 -2.34
C GLY A 94 -5.47 -1.24 -1.70
N ILE A 95 -5.77 -1.20 -0.40
CA ILE A 95 -6.45 -2.30 0.30
C ILE A 95 -7.85 -2.55 -0.27
N LEU A 96 -8.62 -1.47 -0.52
CA LEU A 96 -9.96 -1.57 -1.10
C LEU A 96 -9.90 -2.15 -2.51
N LEU A 97 -9.07 -1.60 -3.39
CA LEU A 97 -8.92 -2.10 -4.75
C LEU A 97 -8.52 -3.59 -4.76
N LEU A 98 -7.56 -3.98 -3.92
CA LEU A 98 -7.17 -5.40 -3.78
C LEU A 98 -8.31 -6.27 -3.25
N LYS A 99 -9.12 -5.80 -2.30
CA LYS A 99 -10.25 -6.58 -1.76
C LYS A 99 -11.32 -6.80 -2.82
N LEU A 100 -11.63 -5.77 -3.61
CA LEU A 100 -12.72 -5.78 -4.58
C LEU A 100 -12.37 -6.63 -5.79
N LEU A 101 -11.21 -6.33 -6.39
CA LEU A 101 -10.77 -7.01 -7.60
C LEU A 101 -10.24 -8.40 -7.25
N GLY A 102 -9.56 -8.56 -6.12
CA GLY A 102 -9.01 -9.84 -5.69
C GLY A 102 -10.07 -10.92 -5.40
N THR A 103 -11.31 -10.54 -5.05
CA THR A 103 -12.43 -11.48 -4.90
C THR A 103 -12.85 -12.07 -6.24
N GLU A 104 -12.88 -11.27 -7.30
CA GLU A 104 -13.28 -11.72 -8.65
C GLU A 104 -12.10 -12.23 -9.49
N ARG A 105 -10.89 -11.75 -9.18
CA ARG A 105 -9.63 -12.02 -9.88
C ARG A 105 -8.53 -12.33 -8.86
N PRO A 106 -8.37 -13.60 -8.44
CA PRO A 106 -7.34 -14.00 -7.49
C PRO A 106 -5.90 -13.75 -7.96
N ASP A 107 -5.70 -13.53 -9.26
CA ASP A 107 -4.46 -13.15 -9.92
C ASP A 107 -4.18 -11.64 -9.92
N PHE A 108 -5.14 -10.82 -9.47
CA PHE A 108 -5.03 -9.37 -9.45
C PHE A 108 -3.88 -8.89 -8.56
N LYS A 109 -3.06 -8.01 -9.11
CA LYS A 109 -1.97 -7.34 -8.39
C LYS A 109 -2.00 -5.84 -8.66
N ILE A 110 -1.41 -5.05 -7.78
CA ILE A 110 -1.21 -3.62 -7.98
C ILE A 110 0.26 -3.30 -8.17
N LEU A 111 0.56 -2.29 -8.99
CA LEU A 111 1.86 -1.63 -8.91
C LEU A 111 1.92 -0.80 -7.62
N GLY A 112 2.99 -0.97 -6.84
CA GLY A 112 3.10 -0.28 -5.56
C GLY A 112 4.54 -0.12 -5.08
N ASN A 113 4.73 0.74 -4.08
CA ASN A 113 6.05 1.01 -3.53
C ASN A 113 6.65 -0.25 -2.87
N PHE A 114 7.96 -0.48 -3.07
CA PHE A 114 8.71 -1.58 -2.44
C PHE A 114 8.59 -1.62 -0.91
N ILE A 115 8.27 -0.51 -0.24
CA ILE A 115 8.02 -0.47 1.21
C ILE A 115 6.89 -1.42 1.61
N LEU A 116 5.87 -1.61 0.75
CA LEU A 116 4.76 -2.53 1.01
C LEU A 116 5.22 -3.98 1.17
N LEU A 117 6.36 -4.35 0.60
CA LEU A 117 6.95 -5.68 0.76
C LEU A 117 7.41 -5.97 2.20
N LYS A 118 7.49 -4.97 3.08
CA LYS A 118 7.73 -5.20 4.52
C LYS A 118 6.52 -5.83 5.22
N ILE A 119 5.33 -5.73 4.64
CA ILE A 119 4.10 -6.33 5.14
C ILE A 119 3.97 -7.69 4.46
N GLU A 120 4.33 -8.77 5.17
CA GLU A 120 4.49 -10.10 4.57
C GLU A 120 3.27 -10.54 3.73
N PRO A 121 2.02 -10.41 4.22
CA PRO A 121 0.85 -10.84 3.44
C PRO A 121 0.58 -10.00 2.19
N LEU A 122 1.14 -8.79 2.07
CA LEU A 122 0.96 -7.93 0.89
C LEU A 122 1.89 -8.29 -0.27
N LYS A 123 2.95 -9.07 -0.04
CA LYS A 123 3.91 -9.44 -1.11
C LYS A 123 3.24 -10.19 -2.27
N ASP A 124 2.18 -10.95 -1.98
CA ASP A 124 1.43 -11.69 -3.00
C ASP A 124 0.63 -10.77 -3.93
N PHE A 125 0.34 -9.54 -3.49
CA PHE A 125 -0.54 -8.59 -4.17
C PHE A 125 0.18 -7.44 -4.87
N VAL A 126 1.46 -7.22 -4.57
CA VAL A 126 2.18 -6.01 -5.00
C VAL A 126 3.29 -6.37 -5.97
N LEU A 127 3.28 -5.72 -7.14
CA LEU A 127 4.43 -5.65 -8.03
C LEU A 127 5.23 -4.39 -7.67
N PRO A 128 6.45 -4.53 -7.13
CA PRO A 128 7.18 -3.41 -6.55
C PRO A 128 7.76 -2.50 -7.63
N VAL A 129 7.53 -1.20 -7.47
CA VAL A 129 8.15 -0.10 -8.23
C VAL A 129 8.78 0.90 -7.26
N ASN A 130 9.74 1.70 -7.74
CA ASN A 130 10.29 2.79 -6.95
C ASN A 130 9.67 4.13 -7.42
N PRO A 131 8.80 4.75 -6.61
CA PRO A 131 8.20 6.05 -6.97
C PRO A 131 9.18 7.22 -6.76
N PHE A 132 10.31 7.00 -6.09
CA PHE A 132 11.30 8.05 -5.84
C PHE A 132 12.32 8.10 -6.99
N GLU A 133 11.93 8.69 -8.12
CA GLU A 133 12.74 8.79 -9.35
C GLU A 133 14.01 9.66 -9.20
N ASN A 134 14.08 10.53 -8.18
CA ASN A 134 15.19 11.48 -7.99
C ASN A 134 16.49 10.88 -7.41
N ARG A 135 16.58 9.57 -7.18
CA ARG A 135 17.85 8.90 -6.87
C ARG A 135 18.21 7.99 -8.04
N LYS A 136 19.46 8.11 -8.52
CA LYS A 136 20.12 7.42 -9.67
C LYS A 136 20.01 5.88 -9.75
N ALA A 137 19.06 5.24 -9.08
CA ALA A 137 18.73 3.83 -9.17
C ALA A 137 17.58 3.59 -10.18
N ALA A 138 17.74 4.05 -11.42
CA ALA A 138 16.78 3.81 -12.52
C ALA A 138 16.60 2.29 -12.86
N SER A 139 17.47 1.43 -12.33
CA SER A 139 17.41 -0.03 -12.52
C SER A 139 16.21 -0.70 -11.79
N SER A 140 15.78 -0.17 -10.64
CA SER A 140 14.73 -0.83 -9.83
C SER A 140 13.32 -0.61 -10.38
N SER A 141 12.98 0.60 -10.86
CA SER A 141 11.67 0.87 -11.47
C SER A 141 11.47 0.13 -12.80
N PHE A 142 12.54 0.00 -13.60
CA PHE A 142 12.50 -0.77 -14.85
C PHE A 142 12.17 -2.24 -14.64
N THR A 143 12.69 -2.84 -13.56
CA THR A 143 12.39 -4.23 -13.20
C THR A 143 10.92 -4.41 -12.82
N GLY A 144 10.34 -3.48 -12.04
CA GLY A 144 8.93 -3.51 -11.65
C GLY A 144 7.99 -3.37 -12.85
N LEU A 145 8.29 -2.45 -13.78
CA LEU A 145 7.51 -2.29 -15.00
C LEU A 145 7.59 -3.52 -15.91
N LYS A 146 8.78 -4.13 -16.04
CA LYS A 146 8.95 -5.38 -16.80
C LYS A 146 8.12 -6.53 -16.20
N GLN A 147 8.06 -6.62 -14.88
CA GLN A 147 7.22 -7.61 -14.19
C GLN A 147 5.72 -7.33 -14.43
N ALA A 148 5.31 -6.07 -14.41
CA ALA A 148 3.92 -5.68 -14.71
C ALA A 148 3.52 -6.05 -16.14
N LEU A 149 4.36 -5.73 -17.12
CA LEU A 149 4.14 -6.11 -18.52
C LEU A 149 4.06 -7.63 -18.68
N LYS A 150 4.98 -8.37 -18.04
CA LYS A 150 4.93 -9.83 -18.05
C LYS A 150 3.64 -10.37 -17.44
N HIS A 151 3.22 -9.85 -16.28
CA HIS A 151 2.00 -10.25 -15.57
C HIS A 151 0.75 -10.06 -16.45
N VAL A 152 0.63 -8.91 -17.11
CA VAL A 152 -0.46 -8.63 -18.05
C VAL A 152 -0.39 -9.53 -19.29
N ASN A 153 0.80 -9.77 -19.85
CA ASN A 153 0.98 -10.68 -20.99
C ASN A 153 0.63 -12.14 -20.67
N GLU A 154 0.73 -12.55 -19.41
CA GLU A 154 0.30 -13.87 -18.92
C GLU A 154 -1.24 -13.98 -18.77
N GLY A 155 -1.98 -12.92 -19.10
CA GLY A 155 -3.44 -12.88 -19.04
C GLY A 155 -4.00 -12.39 -17.70
N ASN A 156 -3.14 -11.91 -16.81
CA ASN A 156 -3.54 -11.51 -15.47
C ASN A 156 -4.01 -10.04 -15.40
N ALA A 157 -4.77 -9.72 -14.37
CA ALA A 157 -5.27 -8.38 -14.11
C ALA A 157 -4.28 -7.55 -13.27
N LEU A 158 -4.17 -6.26 -13.58
CA LEU A 158 -3.25 -5.33 -12.93
C LEU A 158 -3.97 -4.04 -12.51
N GLY A 159 -3.70 -3.54 -11.31
CA GLY A 159 -4.14 -2.23 -10.87
C GLY A 159 -3.00 -1.21 -10.88
N VAL A 160 -3.30 -0.01 -11.37
CA VAL A 160 -2.36 1.11 -11.39
C VAL A 160 -2.98 2.38 -10.83
N PHE A 161 -2.16 3.13 -10.10
CA PHE A 161 -2.41 4.50 -9.65
C PHE A 161 -1.44 5.42 -10.41
N PRO A 162 -1.85 5.99 -11.56
CA PRO A 162 -0.89 6.60 -12.50
C PRO A 162 -0.10 7.78 -11.94
N ALA A 163 -0.68 8.53 -11.01
CA ALA A 163 -0.03 9.69 -10.39
C ALA A 163 1.25 9.32 -9.62
N GLY A 164 1.44 8.04 -9.23
CA GLY A 164 2.64 7.58 -8.52
C GLY A 164 2.77 8.08 -7.07
N GLU A 165 1.95 9.06 -6.68
CA GLU A 165 1.84 9.65 -5.34
C GLU A 165 0.38 9.64 -4.87
N VAL A 166 0.15 10.00 -3.60
CA VAL A 166 -1.20 10.21 -3.08
C VAL A 166 -1.71 11.61 -3.42
N SER A 167 -3.02 11.76 -3.58
CA SER A 167 -3.62 13.08 -3.82
C SER A 167 -3.31 14.03 -2.65
N THR A 168 -3.24 15.32 -2.96
CA THR A 168 -3.04 16.39 -1.98
C THR A 168 -4.26 17.28 -1.92
N TYR A 169 -4.44 17.97 -0.79
CA TYR A 169 -5.44 19.03 -0.68
C TYR A 169 -4.82 20.34 -1.16
N ASP A 170 -5.51 21.05 -2.05
CA ASP A 170 -5.16 22.43 -2.40
C ASP A 170 -5.59 23.42 -1.31
N ALA A 171 -5.36 24.71 -1.54
CA ALA A 171 -5.72 25.77 -0.60
C ALA A 171 -7.24 25.86 -0.35
N ASP A 172 -8.07 25.35 -1.27
CA ASP A 172 -9.53 25.34 -1.20
C ASP A 172 -10.06 23.99 -0.66
N MET A 173 -9.18 23.14 -0.12
CA MET A 173 -9.50 21.80 0.39
C MET A 173 -10.06 20.84 -0.68
N ILE A 174 -9.78 21.11 -1.95
CA ILE A 174 -10.13 20.22 -3.06
C ILE A 174 -9.03 19.16 -3.18
N ILE A 175 -9.45 17.89 -3.33
CA ILE A 175 -8.54 16.76 -3.55
C ILE A 175 -8.06 16.80 -5.00
N GLN A 176 -6.76 16.95 -5.19
CA GLN A 176 -6.12 16.91 -6.51
C GLN A 176 -4.89 15.99 -6.51
N ASP A 177 -4.74 15.23 -7.58
CA ASP A 177 -3.47 14.56 -7.89
C ASP A 177 -2.47 15.62 -8.35
N LYS A 178 -1.19 15.49 -7.97
CA LYS A 178 -0.18 16.39 -8.51
C LYS A 178 -0.06 16.20 -10.03
N PRO A 179 0.06 17.29 -10.80
CA PRO A 179 0.20 17.23 -12.25
C PRO A 179 1.50 16.56 -12.69
#